data_AF-A0A969U5H1-F1
#
_entry.id   AF-A0A969U5H1-F1
#
_cell.length_a   1.000
_cell.length_b   1.000
_cell.length_c   1.000
_cell.angle_alpha   90.00
_cell.angle_beta   90.00
_cell.angle_gamma   90.00
#
_symmetry.space_group_name_H-M   'P 1'
#
loop_
_entity.id
_entity.type
_entity.pdbx_description
1 polymer ?
#
loop_
_entity_poly.entity_id
_entity_poly.type
_entity_poly.pdbx_seq_one_letter_code
_entity_poly.pdbx_strand_id
1 'polypeptide(L)'
;KINSQRWGRTELPAGIIQDLLSTVFVKQSLQIGATLFRRGALQTVGFLRPNLQNCEDNDLFVRLAIAGKKCYYLPELLMEYRFHAEQQGLDRAIPYLTDKLRYLTSYEFDCEKLEAVRIGRIAQTQVALGLRLIEVGETAKGRSMLWAGKSVSEAKMWVGLGLSLLPVELRGRAFKAVRELLNSGE
;
A
#
# COMPACT_ATOMS: atom_id res chain seq x y z
N LYS A 1 -11.80 -8.09 -14.81
CA LYS A 1 -12.63 -8.79 -13.79
C LYS A 1 -11.88 -9.06 -12.48
N ILE A 2 -10.69 -9.67 -12.51
CA ILE A 2 -9.89 -9.99 -11.30
C ILE A 2 -9.63 -8.76 -10.41
N ASN A 3 -9.15 -7.64 -10.98
CA ASN A 3 -8.92 -6.42 -10.19
C ASN A 3 -10.21 -5.86 -9.59
N SER A 4 -11.33 -5.90 -10.32
CA SER A 4 -12.62 -5.45 -9.78
C SER A 4 -13.03 -6.27 -8.55
N GLN A 5 -12.84 -7.58 -8.58
CA GLN A 5 -13.09 -8.47 -7.43
C GLN A 5 -12.12 -8.19 -6.27
N ARG A 6 -10.82 -8.14 -6.55
CA ARG A 6 -9.77 -7.88 -5.55
C ARG A 6 -10.01 -6.60 -4.76
N TRP A 7 -10.47 -5.55 -5.45
CA TRP A 7 -10.72 -4.23 -4.86
C TRP A 7 -12.19 -4.02 -4.49
N GLY A 8 -13.00 -5.08 -4.39
CA GLY A 8 -14.39 -5.02 -3.90
C GLY A 8 -15.39 -4.26 -4.80
N ARG A 9 -15.01 -3.92 -6.03
CA ARG A 9 -15.85 -3.14 -6.97
C ARG A 9 -17.05 -3.93 -7.48
N THR A 10 -16.98 -5.26 -7.46
CA THR A 10 -18.08 -6.16 -7.87
C THR A 10 -19.24 -6.17 -6.87
N GLU A 11 -18.98 -5.79 -5.63
CA GLU A 11 -19.96 -5.77 -4.53
C GLU A 11 -20.47 -4.36 -4.23
N LEU A 12 -19.92 -3.33 -4.89
CA LEU A 12 -20.24 -1.93 -4.64
C LEU A 12 -21.40 -1.49 -5.57
N PRO A 13 -22.60 -1.21 -5.03
CA PRO A 13 -23.74 -0.82 -5.85
C PRO A 13 -23.57 0.60 -6.40
N ALA A 14 -24.26 0.90 -7.50
CA ALA A 14 -24.41 2.27 -7.98
C ALA A 14 -25.09 3.13 -6.90
N GLY A 15 -24.66 4.38 -6.75
CA GLY A 15 -25.27 5.31 -5.80
C GLY A 15 -24.30 5.94 -4.81
N ILE A 16 -24.85 6.59 -3.78
CA ILE A 16 -24.06 7.20 -2.72
C ILE A 16 -23.48 6.10 -1.83
N ILE A 17 -22.14 6.05 -1.74
CA ILE A 17 -21.42 5.15 -0.85
C ILE A 17 -21.68 5.58 0.60
N GLN A 18 -22.28 4.69 1.40
CA GLN A 18 -22.63 4.97 2.79
C GLN A 18 -21.39 4.94 3.71
N ASP A 19 -20.57 3.89 3.61
CA ASP A 19 -19.32 3.76 4.37
C ASP A 19 -18.12 4.08 3.48
N LEU A 20 -17.97 5.37 3.15
CA LEU A 20 -16.91 5.82 2.24
C LEU A 20 -15.52 5.51 2.80
N LEU A 21 -15.31 5.67 4.11
CA LEU A 21 -14.00 5.49 4.72
C LEU A 21 -13.53 4.04 4.61
N SER A 22 -14.38 3.05 4.93
CA SER A 22 -14.00 1.65 4.73
C SER A 22 -13.81 1.31 3.24
N THR A 23 -14.62 1.85 2.34
CA THR A 23 -14.47 1.62 0.90
C THR A 23 -13.12 2.11 0.38
N VAL A 24 -12.68 3.30 0.78
CA VAL A 24 -11.43 3.89 0.26
C VAL A 24 -10.19 3.44 1.03
N PHE A 25 -10.31 3.20 2.33
CA PHE A 25 -9.19 2.72 3.14
C PHE A 25 -9.03 1.21 3.01
N VAL A 26 -10.05 0.42 3.35
CA VAL A 26 -9.93 -1.05 3.42
C VAL A 26 -9.96 -1.68 2.03
N LYS A 27 -10.96 -1.35 1.22
CA LYS A 27 -11.15 -1.99 -0.09
C LYS A 27 -10.37 -1.29 -1.22
N GLN A 28 -9.99 -0.02 -1.03
CA GLN A 28 -9.29 0.81 -2.03
C GLN A 28 -10.00 0.76 -3.41
N SER A 29 -11.34 0.81 -3.37
CA SER A 29 -12.18 0.55 -4.54
C SER A 29 -12.19 1.68 -5.55
N LEU A 30 -11.77 2.89 -5.18
CA LEU A 30 -11.83 4.05 -6.08
C LEU A 30 -10.51 4.25 -6.84
N GLN A 31 -10.59 4.92 -7.99
CA GLN A 31 -9.45 5.26 -8.82
C GLN A 31 -9.52 6.73 -9.17
N ILE A 32 -8.46 7.48 -8.87
CA ILE A 32 -8.45 8.93 -9.06
C ILE A 32 -8.63 9.32 -10.53
N GLY A 33 -8.04 8.57 -11.48
CA GLY A 33 -8.18 8.81 -12.91
C GLY A 33 -9.59 8.58 -13.48
N ALA A 34 -10.44 7.87 -12.74
CA ALA A 34 -11.84 7.64 -13.08
C ALA A 34 -12.81 8.39 -12.15
N THR A 35 -12.33 9.42 -11.44
CA THR A 35 -13.14 10.18 -10.48
C THR A 35 -13.20 11.66 -10.86
N LEU A 36 -14.42 12.21 -10.88
CA LEU A 36 -14.65 13.64 -10.99
C LEU A 36 -14.83 14.25 -9.60
N PHE A 37 -14.13 15.36 -9.34
CA PHE A 37 -14.17 16.04 -8.06
C PHE A 37 -14.76 17.45 -8.21
N ARG A 38 -15.63 17.83 -7.29
CA ARG A 38 -15.94 19.26 -7.10
C ARG A 38 -14.69 19.95 -6.56
N ARG A 39 -14.29 21.06 -7.18
CA ARG A 39 -13.11 21.84 -6.75
C ARG A 39 -13.15 22.19 -5.26
N GLY A 40 -14.30 22.62 -4.74
CA GLY A 40 -14.47 22.96 -3.32
C GLY A 40 -14.21 21.78 -2.37
N ALA A 41 -14.49 20.54 -2.80
CA ALA A 41 -14.18 19.36 -2.00
C ALA A 41 -12.67 19.14 -1.89
N LEU A 42 -11.92 19.32 -2.99
CA LEU A 42 -10.46 19.24 -2.99
C LEU A 42 -9.82 20.35 -2.16
N GLN A 43 -10.35 21.57 -2.25
CA GLN A 43 -9.87 22.71 -1.46
C GLN A 43 -10.03 22.47 0.05
N THR A 44 -11.12 21.80 0.49
CA THR A 44 -11.35 21.50 1.91
C THR A 44 -10.22 20.66 2.52
N VAL A 45 -9.59 19.80 1.72
CA VAL A 45 -8.54 18.88 2.18
C VAL A 45 -7.14 19.27 1.72
N GLY A 46 -6.99 20.41 1.03
CA GLY A 46 -5.69 20.89 0.55
C GLY A 46 -5.12 20.13 -0.65
N PHE A 47 -5.97 19.58 -1.54
CA PHE A 47 -5.57 18.84 -2.74
C PHE A 47 -4.67 17.60 -2.44
N LEU A 48 -3.79 17.22 -3.36
CA LEU A 48 -2.78 16.17 -3.16
C LEU A 48 -1.61 16.72 -2.35
N ARG A 49 -1.04 15.88 -1.48
CA ARG A 49 0.12 16.25 -0.67
C ARG A 49 1.39 16.18 -1.52
N PRO A 50 2.19 17.25 -1.62
CA PRO A 50 3.39 17.26 -2.47
C PRO A 50 4.51 16.35 -1.95
N ASN A 51 4.48 15.98 -0.67
CA ASN A 51 5.46 15.12 -0.03
C ASN A 51 5.07 13.63 -0.05
N LEU A 52 4.07 13.24 -0.84
CA LEU A 52 3.65 11.86 -1.00
C LEU A 52 3.55 11.58 -2.51
N GLN A 53 4.54 10.88 -3.06
CA GLN A 53 4.60 10.61 -4.49
C GLN A 53 3.88 9.32 -4.87
N ASN A 54 3.73 8.41 -3.91
CA ASN A 54 2.98 7.18 -4.04
C ASN A 54 1.86 7.11 -3.01
N CYS A 55 0.73 6.50 -3.36
CA CYS A 55 -0.47 6.42 -2.51
C CYS A 55 -1.17 7.77 -2.30
N GLU A 56 -0.82 8.79 -3.08
CA GLU A 56 -1.42 10.12 -3.10
C GLU A 56 -2.91 10.08 -3.41
N ASP A 57 -3.32 9.13 -4.25
CA ASP A 57 -4.70 8.85 -4.61
C ASP A 57 -5.53 8.39 -3.40
N ASN A 58 -5.04 7.35 -2.72
CA ASN A 58 -5.67 6.77 -1.54
C ASN A 58 -5.66 7.75 -0.37
N ASP A 59 -4.56 8.47 -0.16
CA ASP A 59 -4.46 9.55 0.83
C ASP A 59 -5.54 10.62 0.62
N LEU A 60 -5.73 11.07 -0.62
CA LEU A 60 -6.79 12.03 -0.95
C LEU A 60 -8.18 11.49 -0.63
N PHE A 61 -8.48 10.26 -1.03
CA PHE A 61 -9.78 9.67 -0.77
C PHE A 61 -10.07 9.50 0.73
N VAL A 62 -9.08 9.05 1.52
CA VAL A 62 -9.22 8.92 2.97
C VAL A 62 -9.45 10.29 3.62
N ARG A 63 -8.69 11.33 3.25
CA ARG A 63 -8.91 12.68 3.77
C ARG A 63 -10.29 13.23 3.41
N LEU A 64 -10.77 12.99 2.19
CA LEU A 64 -12.13 13.37 1.79
C LEU A 64 -13.19 12.63 2.61
N ALA A 65 -13.01 11.33 2.87
CA ALA A 65 -13.93 10.55 3.69
C ALA A 65 -13.97 11.04 5.14
N ILE A 66 -12.80 11.29 5.75
CA ILE A 66 -12.68 11.87 7.11
C ILE A 66 -13.33 13.26 7.18
N ALA A 67 -13.20 14.07 6.13
CA ALA A 67 -13.84 15.39 6.02
C ALA A 67 -15.35 15.32 5.72
N GLY A 68 -15.99 14.14 5.85
CA GLY A 68 -17.42 13.95 5.69
C GLY A 68 -17.93 14.14 4.26
N LYS A 69 -17.05 14.06 3.26
CA LYS A 69 -17.47 14.17 1.86
C LYS A 69 -18.21 12.90 1.43
N LYS A 70 -19.14 13.05 0.49
CA LYS A 70 -19.88 11.94 -0.11
C LYS A 70 -19.32 11.62 -1.49
N CYS A 71 -19.39 10.35 -1.85
CA CYS A 71 -19.01 9.86 -3.18
C CYS A 71 -20.19 9.11 -3.79
N TYR A 72 -20.46 9.39 -5.06
CA TYR A 72 -21.41 8.63 -5.87
C TYR A 72 -20.60 7.67 -6.74
N TYR A 73 -20.89 6.37 -6.67
CA TYR A 73 -20.24 5.34 -7.44
C TYR A 73 -21.05 4.98 -8.70
N LEU A 74 -20.34 4.87 -9.82
CA LEU A 74 -20.85 4.34 -11.09
C LEU A 74 -20.14 3.01 -11.36
N PRO A 75 -20.86 1.87 -11.42
CA PRO A 75 -20.29 0.55 -11.67
C PRO A 75 -19.99 0.32 -13.16
N GLU A 76 -19.52 1.35 -13.85
CA GLU A 76 -19.17 1.33 -15.28
C GLU A 76 -17.66 1.31 -15.46
N LEU A 77 -17.19 0.66 -16.53
CA LEU A 77 -15.77 0.67 -16.88
C LEU A 77 -15.44 2.01 -17.56
N LEU A 78 -14.95 2.97 -16.78
CA LEU A 78 -14.65 4.32 -17.25
C LEU A 78 -13.18 4.55 -17.64
N MET A 79 -12.29 3.61 -17.28
CA MET A 79 -10.85 3.75 -17.50
C MET A 79 -10.18 2.39 -17.64
N GLU A 80 -9.24 2.29 -18.58
CA GLU A 80 -8.25 1.22 -18.65
C GLU A 80 -6.86 1.81 -18.46
N TYR A 81 -6.02 1.11 -17.72
CA TYR A 81 -4.64 1.51 -17.48
C TYR A 81 -3.68 0.61 -18.24
N ARG A 82 -2.75 1.20 -18.98
CA ARG A 82 -1.69 0.46 -19.67
C ARG A 82 -0.62 0.07 -18.66
N PHE A 83 -0.42 -1.23 -18.50
CA PHE A 83 0.61 -1.77 -17.62
C PHE A 83 1.92 -2.00 -18.38
N HIS A 84 3.04 -1.46 -17.89
CA HIS A 84 4.37 -1.62 -18.48
C HIS A 84 5.27 -2.45 -17.57
N ALA A 85 6.04 -3.40 -18.12
CA ALA A 85 6.90 -4.30 -17.34
C ALA A 85 7.95 -3.56 -16.49
N GLU A 86 8.43 -2.41 -16.96
CA GLU A 86 9.40 -1.53 -16.29
C GLU A 86 8.86 -0.90 -14.99
N GLN A 87 7.55 -1.05 -14.70
CA GLN A 87 6.95 -0.58 -13.45
C GLN A 87 7.26 -1.50 -12.25
N GLN A 88 7.95 -2.64 -12.43
CA GLN A 88 8.21 -3.64 -11.38
C GLN A 88 9.66 -3.70 -10.83
N GLY A 89 10.47 -2.66 -11.01
CA GLY A 89 11.85 -2.63 -10.50
C GLY A 89 11.96 -2.50 -8.97
N LEU A 90 13.03 -3.05 -8.38
CA LEU A 90 13.41 -2.84 -6.97
C LEU A 90 13.53 -1.34 -6.63
N ASP A 91 14.01 -0.55 -7.59
CA ASP A 91 14.17 0.90 -7.48
C ASP A 91 12.86 1.64 -7.23
N ARG A 92 11.72 1.07 -7.62
CA ARG A 92 10.39 1.62 -7.30
C ARG A 92 9.84 1.12 -5.97
N ALA A 93 10.24 -0.06 -5.52
CA ALA A 93 9.68 -0.69 -4.34
C ALA A 93 10.03 0.07 -3.06
N ILE A 94 11.27 0.53 -2.90
CA ILE A 94 11.70 1.26 -1.70
C ILE A 94 10.97 2.62 -1.57
N PRO A 95 10.94 3.49 -2.59
CA PRO A 95 10.16 4.73 -2.54
C PRO A 95 8.68 4.47 -2.26
N TYR A 96 8.05 3.53 -2.98
CA TYR A 96 6.64 3.17 -2.78
C TYR A 96 6.35 2.72 -1.34
N LEU A 97 7.14 1.80 -0.79
CA LEU A 97 6.93 1.28 0.56
C LEU A 97 7.20 2.32 1.64
N THR A 98 8.16 3.22 1.40
CA THR A 98 8.44 4.35 2.30
C THR A 98 7.27 5.32 2.35
N ASP A 99 6.73 5.69 1.18
CA ASP A 99 5.57 6.57 1.08
C ASP A 99 4.31 5.90 1.66
N LYS A 100 4.11 4.60 1.38
CA LYS A 100 3.02 3.83 1.97
C LYS A 100 3.09 3.81 3.49
N LEU A 101 4.28 3.64 4.07
CA LEU A 101 4.46 3.70 5.52
C LEU A 101 4.11 5.08 6.05
N ARG A 102 4.62 6.15 5.44
CA ARG A 102 4.30 7.54 5.79
C ARG A 102 2.80 7.80 5.75
N TYR A 103 2.13 7.39 4.67
CA TYR A 103 0.69 7.46 4.49
C TYR A 103 -0.03 6.77 5.67
N LEU A 104 0.26 5.50 5.94
CA LEU A 104 -0.41 4.73 7.00
C LEU A 104 -0.16 5.30 8.40
N THR A 105 1.04 5.82 8.67
CA THR A 105 1.38 6.43 9.97
C THR A 105 0.80 7.83 10.15
N SER A 106 0.27 8.45 9.10
CA SER A 106 -0.34 9.78 9.19
C SER A 106 -1.80 9.79 9.67
N TYR A 107 -2.35 8.60 9.95
CA TYR A 107 -3.71 8.42 10.43
C TYR A 107 -3.72 7.65 11.74
N GLU A 108 -4.77 7.87 12.51
CA GLU A 108 -5.21 7.08 13.66
C GLU A 108 -6.74 7.05 13.57
N PHE A 109 -7.33 5.85 13.60
CA PHE A 109 -8.79 5.71 13.44
C PHE A 109 -9.43 5.34 14.77
N ASP A 110 -10.50 6.06 15.13
CA ASP A 110 -11.31 5.73 16.32
C ASP A 110 -12.02 4.38 16.19
N CYS A 111 -12.29 3.94 14.96
CA CYS A 111 -12.90 2.64 14.68
C CYS A 111 -11.85 1.52 14.80
N GLU A 112 -12.01 0.67 15.82
CA GLU A 112 -11.12 -0.47 16.10
C GLU A 112 -10.85 -1.34 14.88
N LYS A 113 -11.88 -1.62 14.06
CA LYS A 113 -11.72 -2.43 12.84
C LYS A 113 -10.81 -1.76 11.80
N LEU A 114 -10.97 -0.46 11.58
CA LEU A 114 -10.12 0.28 10.64
C LEU A 114 -8.69 0.40 11.18
N GLU A 115 -8.56 0.59 12.48
CA GLU A 115 -7.29 0.72 13.16
C GLU A 115 -6.49 -0.58 13.13
N ALA A 116 -7.15 -1.72 13.37
CA ALA A 116 -6.55 -3.04 13.22
C ALA A 116 -6.04 -3.27 11.78
N VAL A 117 -6.82 -2.84 10.76
CA VAL A 117 -6.38 -2.90 9.35
C VAL A 117 -5.16 -1.99 9.11
N ARG A 118 -5.15 -0.78 9.68
CA ARG A 118 -4.04 0.17 9.54
C ARG A 118 -2.75 -0.39 10.16
N ILE A 119 -2.80 -0.85 11.41
CA ILE A 119 -1.67 -1.44 12.13
C ILE A 119 -1.15 -2.68 11.40
N GLY A 120 -2.04 -3.57 10.95
CA GLY A 120 -1.66 -4.74 10.16
C GLY A 120 -0.93 -4.36 8.85
N ARG A 121 -1.41 -3.34 8.13
CA ARG A 121 -0.76 -2.83 6.93
C ARG A 121 0.57 -2.14 7.21
N ILE A 122 0.72 -1.47 8.35
CA ILE A 122 2.00 -0.88 8.79
C ILE A 122 3.02 -1.99 8.95
N ALA A 123 2.71 -3.01 9.75
CA ALA A 123 3.61 -4.12 10.00
C ALA A 123 3.96 -4.89 8.72
N GLN A 124 2.98 -5.14 7.83
CA GLN A 124 3.23 -5.71 6.49
C GLN A 124 4.19 -4.86 5.66
N THR A 125 3.99 -3.53 5.66
CA THR A 125 4.81 -2.59 4.89
C THR A 125 6.22 -2.50 5.46
N GLN A 126 6.37 -2.54 6.79
CA GLN A 126 7.66 -2.56 7.48
C GLN A 126 8.47 -3.83 7.14
N VAL A 127 7.85 -5.01 7.18
CA VAL A 127 8.54 -6.25 6.77
C VAL A 127 8.98 -6.16 5.32
N ALA A 128 8.08 -5.76 4.41
CA ALA A 128 8.41 -5.63 2.99
C ALA A 128 9.54 -4.63 2.74
N LEU A 129 9.49 -3.46 3.38
CA LEU A 129 10.52 -2.43 3.25
C LEU A 129 11.85 -2.91 3.84
N GLY A 130 11.83 -3.58 4.98
CA GLY A 130 13.01 -4.14 5.63
C GLY A 130 13.76 -5.12 4.75
N LEU A 131 13.04 -6.03 4.09
CA LEU A 131 13.61 -6.98 3.12
C LEU A 131 14.30 -6.26 1.95
N ARG A 132 13.65 -5.23 1.37
CA ARG A 132 14.21 -4.46 0.25
C ARG A 132 15.45 -3.67 0.66
N LEU A 133 15.43 -3.06 1.84
CA LEU A 133 16.58 -2.33 2.38
C LEU A 133 17.79 -3.26 2.60
N ILE A 134 17.57 -4.46 3.14
CA ILE A 134 18.64 -5.46 3.31
C ILE A 134 19.20 -5.87 1.94
N GLU A 135 18.34 -6.10 0.95
CA GLU A 135 18.71 -6.50 -0.42
C GLU A 135 19.64 -5.48 -1.09
N VAL A 136 19.42 -4.17 -0.86
CA VAL A 136 20.25 -3.09 -1.43
C VAL A 136 21.44 -2.65 -0.53
N GLY A 137 21.64 -3.32 0.61
CA GLY A 137 22.79 -3.05 1.50
C GLY A 137 22.51 -2.11 2.68
N GLU A 138 21.31 -1.51 2.78
CA GLU A 138 20.82 -0.65 3.88
C GLU A 138 20.47 -1.48 5.14
N THR A 139 21.45 -2.22 5.63
CA THR A 139 21.29 -3.34 6.56
C THR A 139 20.69 -2.93 7.90
N ALA A 140 21.22 -1.86 8.53
CA ALA A 140 20.78 -1.44 9.85
C ALA A 140 19.32 -0.99 9.84
N LYS A 141 18.96 -0.14 8.88
CA LYS A 141 17.58 0.32 8.67
C LYS A 141 16.66 -0.84 8.32
N GLY A 142 17.11 -1.74 7.45
CA GLY A 142 16.33 -2.92 7.06
C GLY A 142 16.02 -3.85 8.23
N ARG A 143 17.00 -4.15 9.09
CA ARG A 143 16.78 -4.94 10.33
C ARG A 143 15.81 -4.25 11.28
N SER A 144 15.94 -2.94 11.48
CA SER A 144 15.01 -2.18 12.33
C SER A 144 13.57 -2.28 11.83
N MET A 145 13.35 -2.18 10.51
CA MET A 145 12.02 -2.34 9.91
C MET A 145 11.47 -3.76 10.07
N LEU A 146 12.31 -4.80 9.92
CA LEU A 146 11.88 -6.19 10.15
C LEU A 146 11.40 -6.41 11.60
N TRP A 147 12.14 -5.88 12.57
CA TRP A 147 11.77 -5.97 13.99
C TRP A 147 10.46 -5.25 14.29
N ALA A 148 10.24 -4.07 13.72
CA ALA A 148 9.02 -3.31 13.90
C ALA A 148 7.78 -4.05 13.33
N GLY A 149 7.94 -4.77 12.22
CA GLY A 149 6.87 -5.51 11.56
C GLY A 149 6.68 -6.96 12.02
N LYS A 150 7.34 -7.40 13.11
CA LYS A 150 7.39 -8.81 13.53
C LYS A 150 6.03 -9.46 13.78
N SER A 151 5.01 -8.67 14.15
CA SER A 151 3.67 -9.15 14.49
C SER A 151 2.93 -9.83 13.33
N VAL A 152 3.36 -9.61 12.08
CA VAL A 152 2.67 -10.12 10.89
C VAL A 152 3.30 -11.40 10.34
N SER A 153 4.63 -11.56 10.44
CA SER A 153 5.30 -12.75 9.91
C SER A 153 6.68 -12.94 10.52
N GLU A 154 6.74 -13.77 11.54
CA GLU A 154 8.00 -14.13 12.19
C GLU A 154 8.94 -14.88 11.24
N ALA A 155 8.41 -15.76 10.39
CA ALA A 155 9.20 -16.48 9.38
C ALA A 155 9.91 -15.52 8.40
N LYS A 156 9.19 -14.54 7.83
CA LYS A 156 9.78 -13.54 6.91
C LYS A 156 10.80 -12.66 7.62
N MET A 157 10.55 -12.32 8.89
CA MET A 157 11.53 -11.59 9.72
C MET A 157 12.83 -12.40 9.86
N TRP A 158 12.76 -13.66 10.29
CA TRP A 158 13.96 -14.50 10.48
C TRP A 158 14.71 -14.76 9.17
N VAL A 159 13.99 -15.04 8.07
CA VAL A 159 14.61 -15.17 6.75
C VAL A 159 15.35 -13.88 6.36
N GLY A 160 14.73 -12.71 6.54
CA GLY A 160 15.36 -11.43 6.25
C GLY A 160 16.59 -11.16 7.13
N LEU A 161 16.51 -11.46 8.43
CA LEU A 161 17.64 -11.33 9.36
C LEU A 161 18.79 -12.27 8.96
N GLY A 162 18.51 -13.51 8.59
CA GLY A 162 19.51 -14.46 8.09
C GLY A 162 20.19 -13.97 6.81
N LEU A 163 19.39 -13.54 5.82
CA LEU A 163 19.92 -12.97 4.56
C LEU A 163 20.77 -11.72 4.79
N SER A 164 20.51 -10.96 5.86
CA SER A 164 21.28 -9.77 6.21
C SER A 164 22.70 -10.05 6.70
N LEU A 165 23.04 -11.32 7.00
CA LEU A 165 24.39 -11.74 7.37
C LEU A 165 25.28 -12.00 6.15
N LEU A 166 24.68 -12.19 4.97
CA LEU A 166 25.43 -12.38 3.74
C LEU A 166 26.13 -11.08 3.32
N PRO A 167 27.31 -11.17 2.67
CA PRO A 167 27.91 -10.05 1.93
C PRO A 167 26.91 -9.46 0.93
N VAL A 168 26.92 -8.13 0.75
CA VAL A 168 25.93 -7.39 -0.06
C VAL A 168 25.88 -7.91 -1.49
N GLU A 169 27.03 -8.30 -2.03
CA GLU A 169 27.24 -8.82 -3.39
C GLU A 169 26.47 -10.12 -3.63
N LEU A 170 26.21 -10.90 -2.58
CA LEU A 170 25.50 -12.17 -2.66
C LEU A 170 24.00 -12.04 -2.40
N ARG A 171 23.56 -10.94 -1.76
CA ARG A 171 22.17 -10.78 -1.31
C ARG A 171 21.19 -10.79 -2.47
N GLY A 172 21.45 -10.06 -3.55
CA GLY A 172 20.54 -10.02 -4.70
C GLY A 172 20.22 -11.42 -5.25
N ARG A 173 21.22 -12.30 -5.34
CA ARG A 173 21.05 -13.70 -5.77
C ARG A 173 20.28 -14.52 -4.73
N ALA A 174 20.64 -14.40 -3.45
CA ALA A 174 19.97 -15.12 -2.37
C ALA A 174 18.48 -14.73 -2.24
N PHE A 175 18.17 -13.43 -2.30
CA PHE A 175 16.78 -12.94 -2.31
C PHE A 175 16.01 -13.43 -3.55
N LYS A 176 16.66 -13.50 -4.71
CA LYS A 176 16.04 -14.07 -5.92
C LYS A 176 15.69 -15.55 -5.74
N ALA A 177 16.62 -16.36 -5.24
CA ALA A 177 16.40 -17.78 -4.99
C ALA A 177 15.27 -18.02 -3.97
N VAL A 178 15.22 -17.23 -2.89
CA VAL A 178 14.12 -17.32 -1.91
C VAL A 178 12.77 -16.98 -2.55
N ARG A 179 12.70 -15.94 -3.41
CA ARG A 179 11.48 -15.59 -4.13
C ARG A 179 11.03 -16.70 -5.09
N GLU A 180 11.96 -17.31 -5.81
CA GLU A 180 11.67 -18.44 -6.71
C GLU A 180 11.11 -19.64 -5.94
N LEU A 181 11.73 -20.02 -4.82
CA LEU A 181 11.25 -21.11 -3.96
C LEU A 181 9.83 -20.86 -3.43
N LEU A 182 9.54 -19.64 -2.97
CA LEU A 182 8.21 -19.28 -2.48
C LEU A 182 7.13 -19.32 -3.57
N ASN A 183 7.49 -18.94 -4.80
CA ASN A 183 6.57 -18.97 -5.94
C ASN A 183 6.41 -20.37 -6.55
N SER A 184 7.31 -21.30 -6.26
CA SER A 184 7.28 -22.69 -6.77
C SER A 184 6.40 -23.61 -5.94
N GLY A 185 5.93 -23.15 -4.77
CA GLY A 185 5.10 -23.90 -3.83
C GLY A 185 3.61 -23.52 -3.83
N GLU A 186 3.20 -22.62 -4.74
CA GLU A 186 1.79 -22.29 -5.05
C GLU A 186 1.38 -22.93 -6.38
#